data_AF-A0A117L2X4-F1
#
_entry.id   AF-A0A117L2X4-F1
#
_cell.length_a   1.000
_cell.length_b   1.000
_cell.length_c   1.000
_cell.angle_alpha   90.00
_cell.angle_beta   90.00
_cell.angle_gamma   90.00
#
_symmetry.space_group_name_H-M   'P 1'
#
loop_
_entity.id
_entity.type
_entity.pdbx_description
1 polymer ?
#
loop_
_entity_poly.entity_id
_entity_poly.type
_entity_poly.pdbx_seq_one_letter_code
_entity_poly.pdbx_strand_id
1 'polypeptide(L)' 'MNNGYNKIFLVLSDVESIDSFSLGVIVNILKSISSSGGFFALISPNEKVERVLSLTNLDRIVKIYDTISEAMEEVRRK' A
#
# COMPACT_ATOMS: atom_id res chain seq x y z
N MET A 1 5.65 9.97 14.27
CA MET A 1 4.62 10.23 13.25
C MET A 1 3.27 10.05 13.89
N ASN A 2 2.65 11.11 14.41
CA ASN A 2 1.29 11.04 14.94
C ASN A 2 0.58 12.40 14.80
N ASN A 3 0.51 12.90 13.56
CA ASN A 3 -0.16 14.16 13.22
C ASN A 3 -1.64 13.93 12.80
N GLY A 4 -2.24 12.78 13.14
CA GLY A 4 -3.62 12.43 12.77
C GLY A 4 -3.82 11.90 11.35
N TYR A 5 -2.79 11.90 10.49
CA TYR A 5 -2.86 11.31 9.15
C TYR A 5 -2.75 9.78 9.22
N ASN A 6 -3.88 9.09 9.08
CA ASN A 6 -3.95 7.63 9.07
C ASN A 6 -4.51 7.05 7.76
N LYS A 7 -4.71 7.88 6.73
CA LYS A 7 -5.13 7.46 5.38
C LYS A 7 -3.97 7.76 4.42
N ILE A 8 -3.29 6.72 3.93
CA ILE A 8 -2.07 6.86 3.13
C ILE A 8 -2.18 6.01 1.87
N PHE A 9 -1.84 6.59 0.73
CA PHE A 9 -1.60 5.87 -0.53
C PHE A 9 -0.13 5.93 -0.87
N LEU A 10 0.46 4.79 -1.21
CA LEU A 10 1.81 4.70 -1.73
C LEU A 10 1.74 4.47 -3.24
N VAL A 11 2.06 5.51 -4.02
CA VAL A 11 2.08 5.44 -5.48
C VAL A 11 3.40 4.85 -5.95
N LEU A 12 3.32 3.82 -6.79
CA LEU A 12 4.45 3.01 -7.26
C LEU A 12 4.69 3.13 -8.77
N SER A 13 4.00 4.06 -9.45
CA SER A 13 4.09 4.26 -10.91
C SER A 13 5.51 4.50 -11.41
N ASP A 14 6.33 5.19 -10.61
CA ASP A 14 7.73 5.51 -10.95
C ASP A 14 8.75 4.56 -10.28
N VAL A 15 8.26 3.51 -9.61
CA VAL A 15 9.10 2.53 -8.91
C VAL A 15 9.35 1.33 -9.80
N GLU A 16 10.58 1.16 -10.26
CA GLU A 16 10.95 0.04 -11.13
C GLU A 16 10.89 -1.31 -10.40
N SER A 17 11.33 -1.37 -9.13
CA SER A 17 11.33 -2.60 -8.34
C SER A 17 11.38 -2.36 -6.84
N ILE A 18 10.99 -3.39 -6.09
CA ILE A 18 11.09 -3.47 -4.64
C ILE A 18 11.92 -4.70 -4.23
N ASP A 19 12.44 -4.67 -3.01
CA ASP A 19 13.29 -5.67 -2.39
C ASP A 19 12.79 -6.03 -0.98
N SER A 20 13.55 -6.84 -0.25
CA SER A 20 13.18 -7.26 1.12
C SER A 20 13.12 -6.10 2.11
N PHE A 21 13.94 -5.06 1.93
CA PHE A 21 13.98 -3.92 2.83
C PHE A 21 12.73 -3.05 2.66
N SER A 22 12.41 -2.68 1.41
CA SER A 22 11.21 -1.92 1.08
C SER A 22 9.93 -2.68 1.45
N LEU A 23 9.87 -3.99 1.24
CA LEU A 23 8.77 -4.82 1.73
C LEU A 23 8.61 -4.74 3.26
N GLY A 24 9.72 -4.81 4.01
CA GLY A 24 9.70 -4.65 5.47
C GLY A 24 9.14 -3.30 5.91
N VAL A 25 9.51 -2.22 5.21
CA VAL A 25 8.97 -0.88 5.45
C VAL A 25 7.47 -0.82 5.15
N ILE A 26 7.01 -1.35 4.01
CA ILE A 26 5.59 -1.41 3.64
C ILE A 26 4.77 -2.16 4.69
N VAL A 27 5.28 -3.30 5.17
CA VAL A 27 4.62 -4.08 6.24
C VAL A 27 4.53 -3.29 7.54
N ASN A 28 5.58 -2.55 7.92
CA ASN A 28 5.56 -1.72 9.12
C ASN A 28 4.57 -0.56 9.01
N ILE A 29 4.47 0.07 7.83
CA ILE A 29 3.46 1.10 7.55
C ILE A 29 2.05 0.52 7.66
N LEU A 30 1.80 -0.63 7.02
CA LEU A 30 0.51 -1.32 7.09
C LEU A 30 0.11 -1.61 8.54
N LYS A 31 1.04 -2.17 9.35
CA LYS A 31 0.79 -2.45 10.77
C LYS A 31 0.46 -1.19 11.57
N SER A 32 1.23 -0.12 11.37
CA SER A 32 1.03 1.16 12.07
C SER A 32 -0.29 1.82 11.70
N ILE A 33 -0.70 1.76 10.43
CA ILE A 33 -1.96 2.34 9.98
C ILE A 33 -3.14 1.49 10.47
N SER A 34 -3.02 0.16 10.38
CA SER A 34 -4.06 -0.77 10.82
C SER A 34 -4.34 -0.65 12.32
N SER A 35 -3.31 -0.50 13.15
CA SER A 35 -3.47 -0.33 14.60
C SER A 35 -4.18 0.99 14.97
N SER A 36 -4.11 2.00 14.10
CA SER A 36 -4.81 3.28 14.25
C SER A 36 -6.21 3.29 13.61
N GLY A 37 -6.70 2.15 13.09
CA GLY A 37 -7.97 2.06 12.37
C GLY A 37 -8.00 2.85 11.05
N GLY A 38 -6.82 3.13 10.48
CA GLY A 38 -6.66 3.91 9.27
C GLY A 38 -6.81 3.09 7.97
N PHE A 39 -6.39 3.69 6.86
CA PHE A 39 -6.44 3.07 5.54
C PHE A 39 -5.07 3.18 4.85
N PHE A 40 -4.60 2.05 4.31
CA PHE A 40 -3.36 2.00 3.54
C PHE A 40 -3.56 1.22 2.24
N ALA A 41 -3.06 1.76 1.14
CA ALA A 41 -3.10 1.09 -0.16
C ALA A 41 -1.87 1.40 -1.01
N LEU A 42 -1.53 0.46 -1.89
CA LEU A 42 -0.54 0.61 -2.95
C LEU A 42 -1.25 0.99 -4.24
N ILE A 43 -0.68 1.91 -5.01
CA ILE A 43 -1.29 2.44 -6.23
C ILE A 43 -0.33 2.23 -7.40
N SER A 44 -0.85 1.70 -8.50
CA SER A 44 -0.12 1.52 -9.76
C SER A 44 1.22 0.76 -9.64
N PRO A 45 1.28 -0.40 -8.93
CA PRO A 45 2.48 -1.23 -9.02
C PRO A 45 2.67 -1.72 -10.46
N ASN A 46 3.92 -1.80 -10.92
CA ASN A 46 4.22 -2.47 -12.17
C ASN A 46 4.21 -4.01 -11.99
N GLU A 47 4.23 -4.75 -13.10
CA GLU A 47 4.19 -6.24 -13.09
C GLU A 47 5.29 -6.87 -12.21
N LYS A 48 6.50 -6.29 -12.22
CA LYS A 48 7.63 -6.80 -11.42
C LYS A 48 7.36 -6.62 -9.93
N VAL A 49 6.82 -5.47 -9.53
CA VAL A 49 6.42 -5.18 -8.16
C VAL A 49 5.25 -6.06 -7.74
N GLU A 50 4.20 -6.17 -8.57
CA GLU A 50 3.06 -7.06 -8.31
C GLU A 50 3.48 -8.51 -8.09
N ARG A 51 4.38 -9.02 -8.93
CA ARG A 51 4.92 -10.38 -8.78
C ARG A 51 5.58 -10.58 -7.42
N VAL A 52 6.37 -9.60 -6.96
CA VAL A 52 7.01 -9.67 -5.64
C VAL A 52 5.96 -9.61 -4.51
N LEU A 53 4.95 -8.75 -4.64
CA LEU A 53 3.84 -8.65 -3.67
C LEU A 53 3.07 -9.98 -3.58
N SER A 54 2.79 -10.61 -4.71
CA SER A 54 2.08 -11.89 -4.77
C SER A 54 2.88 -13.05 -4.21
N LEU A 55 4.18 -13.13 -4.55
CA LEU A 55 5.08 -14.15 -3.98
C LEU A 55 5.21 -14.06 -2.46
N THR A 56 5.05 -12.86 -1.91
CA THR A 56 5.10 -12.62 -0.47
C THR A 56 3.73 -12.63 0.21
N ASN A 57 2.65 -12.90 -0.56
CA ASN A 57 1.25 -12.80 -0.14
C ASN A 57 0.86 -11.44 0.45
N LEU A 58 1.63 -10.38 0.16
CA LEU A 58 1.37 -9.05 0.66
C LEU A 58 0.09 -8.48 0.02
N ASP A 59 -0.17 -8.84 -1.24
CA ASP A 59 -1.40 -8.57 -2.00
C ASP A 59 -2.69 -9.09 -1.32
N ARG A 60 -2.60 -10.09 -0.44
CA ARG A 60 -3.75 -10.59 0.32
C ARG A 60 -4.13 -9.73 1.52
N ILE A 61 -3.20 -8.90 2.00
CA ILE A 61 -3.38 -8.12 3.23
C ILE A 61 -3.33 -6.61 3.01
N VAL A 62 -2.67 -6.15 1.94
CA VAL A 62 -2.67 -4.74 1.53
C VAL A 62 -3.62 -4.54 0.35
N LYS A 63 -4.34 -3.43 0.35
CA LYS A 63 -5.16 -3.03 -0.81
C LYS A 63 -4.26 -2.54 -1.92
N ILE A 64 -4.56 -2.93 -3.15
CA ILE A 64 -3.85 -2.53 -4.37
C ILE A 64 -4.89 -2.00 -5.35
N TYR A 65 -4.60 -0.87 -5.98
CA TYR A 65 -5.45 -0.25 -7.00
C TYR A 65 -4.61 0.20 -8.20
N ASP A 66 -5.22 0.25 -9.37
CA ASP A 66 -4.54 0.70 -10.58
C ASP A 66 -4.43 2.22 -10.60
N THR A 67 -5.40 2.92 -10.00
CA THR A 67 -5.46 4.38 -9.96
C THR A 67 -5.73 4.94 -8.57
N ILE A 68 -5.30 6.19 -8.35
CA ILE A 68 -5.65 6.95 -7.14
C ILE A 68 -7.18 7.10 -7.02
N SER A 69 -7.89 7.23 -8.15
CA SER A 69 -9.34 7.44 -8.15
C SER A 69 -10.08 6.26 -7.54
N GLU A 70 -9.74 5.03 -7.91
CA GLU A 70 -10.32 3.81 -7.34
C GLU A 70 -10.10 3.73 -5.82
N ALA A 71 -8.88 4.02 -5.38
CA ALA A 71 -8.55 4.04 -3.95
C ALA A 71 -9.35 5.12 -3.20
N MET A 72 -9.54 6.30 -3.81
CA MET A 72 -10.33 7.39 -3.25
C MET A 72 -11.82 7.03 -3.09
N GLU A 73 -12.38 6.27 -4.01
CA GLU A 73 -13.77 5.79 -3.90
C GLU A 73 -13.95 4.85 -2.71
N GLU A 74 -12.99 3.97 -2.43
CA GLU A 74 -13.04 3.12 -1.24
C GLU A 74 -12.82 3.90 0.05
N VAL A 75 -11.85 4.81 0.08
CA VAL A 75 -11.54 5.62 1.26
C VAL A 75 -12.69 6.55 1.68
N ARG A 76 -13.51 7.02 0.72
CA ARG A 76 -14.68 7.86 1.03
C ARG A 76 -15.85 7.07 1.64
N ARG A 77 -15.91 5.76 1.41
CA ARG A 77 -16.93 4.86 1.99
C ARG A 77 -16.59 4.42 3.42
N LYS A 78 -15.35 4.67 3.88
CA LYS A 78 -14.83 4.31 5.20
C LYS A 78 -14.57 5.54 6.08
#